data_AF-A0AAN0LVG3-F1
#
_entry.id   AF-A0AAN0LVG3-F1
#
_cell.length_a   1.000
_cell.length_b   1.000
_cell.length_c   1.000
_cell.angle_alpha   90.00
_cell.angle_beta   90.00
_cell.angle_gamma   90.00
#
_symmetry.space_group_name_H-M   'P 1'
#
loop_
_entity.id
_entity.type
_entity.pdbx_description
1 polymer ?
#
loop_
_entity_poly.entity_id
_entity_poly.type
_entity_poly.pdbx_seq_one_letter_code
_entity_poly.pdbx_strand_id
1 'polypeptide(L)'
;MNNNFFPEYSIWNQIDNYQYYGFLNGFVVNIPGDNMYQPDSYSKETVDKIMAHYTKDADAINATRSRENFEDINVITILSESMSDPSNLDGFILAEEPLEYLKDSSDKVAVGSIISPTYGGQTPNTEYELITGMSYGSLSPL
;
A
#
# COMPACT_ATOMS: atom_id res chain seq x y z
N MET A 1 -18.90 -29.33 -0.34
CA MET A 1 -18.65 -29.11 -1.78
C MET A 1 -18.76 -27.62 -2.01
N ASN A 2 -17.65 -26.93 -2.25
CA ASN A 2 -17.66 -25.49 -2.51
C ASN A 2 -18.23 -25.26 -3.92
N ASN A 3 -19.41 -24.63 -3.98
CA ASN A 3 -20.11 -24.27 -5.22
C ASN A 3 -19.62 -22.91 -5.76
N ASN A 4 -18.31 -22.75 -5.95
CA ASN A 4 -17.81 -21.60 -6.71
C ASN A 4 -17.86 -21.96 -8.21
N PHE A 5 -18.85 -21.41 -8.90
CA PHE A 5 -19.04 -21.53 -10.35
C PHE A 5 -17.96 -20.80 -11.17
N PHE A 6 -17.07 -20.05 -10.50
CA PHE A 6 -15.97 -19.32 -11.13
C PHE A 6 -14.63 -19.96 -10.77
N PRO A 7 -13.76 -20.21 -11.77
CA PRO A 7 -12.42 -20.72 -11.51
C PRO A 7 -11.57 -19.71 -10.73
N GLU A 8 -10.68 -20.20 -9.87
CA GLU A 8 -9.65 -19.39 -9.24
C GLU A 8 -8.56 -19.08 -10.28
N TYR A 9 -8.54 -17.85 -10.80
CA TYR A 9 -7.50 -17.38 -11.70
C TYR A 9 -6.24 -17.02 -10.91
N SER A 10 -5.09 -17.34 -11.49
CA SER A 10 -3.81 -16.87 -10.97
C SER A 10 -3.58 -15.43 -11.41
N ILE A 11 -3.74 -14.47 -10.49
CA ILE A 11 -3.39 -13.06 -10.74
C ILE A 11 -1.88 -12.89 -11.02
N TRP A 12 -1.07 -13.87 -10.63
CA TRP A 12 0.40 -13.84 -10.69
C TRP A 12 0.98 -14.51 -11.93
N ASN A 13 0.23 -15.43 -12.55
CA ASN A 13 0.69 -16.17 -13.71
C ASN A 13 -0.42 -16.25 -14.78
N GLN A 14 -0.41 -15.28 -15.68
CA GLN A 14 -1.38 -15.23 -16.77
C GLN A 14 -1.22 -16.41 -17.74
N ILE A 15 0.00 -16.94 -17.91
CA ILE A 15 0.24 -18.11 -18.77
C ILE A 15 -0.55 -19.32 -18.26
N ASP A 16 -0.57 -19.54 -16.95
CA ASP A 16 -1.38 -20.60 -16.34
C ASP A 16 -2.87 -20.39 -16.63
N ASN A 17 -3.37 -19.16 -16.54
CA ASN A 17 -4.78 -18.86 -16.85
C ASN A 17 -5.13 -19.24 -18.29
N TYR A 18 -4.26 -18.93 -19.26
CA TYR A 18 -4.45 -19.31 -20.66
C TYR A 18 -4.34 -20.83 -20.87
N GLN A 19 -3.43 -21.51 -20.17
CA GLN A 19 -3.21 -22.95 -20.31
C GLN A 19 -4.34 -23.78 -19.69
N TYR A 20 -4.81 -23.41 -18.50
CA TYR A 20 -5.85 -24.16 -17.78
C TYR A 20 -7.26 -23.80 -18.24
N TYR A 21 -7.51 -22.55 -18.61
CA TYR A 21 -8.86 -22.07 -18.91
C TYR A 21 -9.08 -21.66 -20.38
N GLY A 22 -8.04 -21.73 -21.21
CA GLY A 22 -8.11 -21.48 -22.64
C GLY A 22 -8.11 -19.99 -23.02
N PHE A 23 -7.94 -19.73 -24.32
CA PHE A 23 -7.75 -18.38 -24.86
C PHE A 23 -8.89 -17.42 -24.54
N LEU A 24 -10.14 -17.81 -24.80
CA LEU A 24 -11.28 -16.90 -24.60
C LEU A 24 -11.43 -16.50 -23.14
N ASN A 25 -11.23 -17.43 -22.22
CA ASN A 25 -11.39 -17.17 -20.80
C ASN A 25 -10.22 -16.35 -20.25
N GLY A 26 -8.99 -16.71 -20.62
CA GLY A 26 -7.79 -15.92 -20.33
C GLY A 26 -7.87 -14.51 -20.91
N PHE A 27 -8.43 -14.33 -22.10
CA PHE A 27 -8.63 -13.03 -22.71
C PHE A 27 -9.65 -12.19 -21.93
N VAL A 28 -10.82 -12.74 -21.59
CA VAL A 28 -11.87 -12.01 -20.86
C VAL A 28 -11.41 -11.52 -19.50
N VAL A 29 -10.64 -12.33 -18.74
CA VAL A 29 -10.11 -11.89 -17.44
C VAL A 29 -9.00 -10.85 -17.54
N ASN A 30 -8.40 -10.67 -18.73
CA ASN A 30 -7.39 -9.64 -18.97
C ASN A 30 -7.99 -8.39 -19.63
N ILE A 31 -9.31 -8.31 -19.84
CA ILE A 31 -9.96 -7.08 -20.31
C ILE A 31 -9.92 -6.05 -19.17
N PRO A 32 -9.33 -4.85 -19.38
CA PRO A 32 -9.24 -3.83 -18.34
C PRO A 32 -10.63 -3.41 -17.85
N GLY A 33 -10.84 -3.47 -16.53
CA GLY A 33 -12.00 -2.88 -15.86
C GLY A 33 -11.76 -1.44 -15.40
N ASP A 34 -12.72 -0.87 -14.67
CA ASP A 34 -12.53 0.40 -13.98
C ASP A 34 -11.49 0.24 -12.87
N ASN A 35 -10.46 1.08 -12.88
CA ASN A 35 -9.35 1.02 -11.91
C ASN A 35 -9.73 1.48 -10.50
N MET A 36 -10.87 2.17 -10.33
CA MET A 36 -11.35 2.67 -9.04
C MET A 36 -12.85 2.87 -9.09
N TYR A 37 -13.57 2.47 -8.03
CA TYR A 37 -14.98 2.78 -7.87
C TYR A 37 -15.18 4.27 -7.62
N GLN A 38 -16.06 4.92 -8.37
CA GLN A 38 -16.46 6.30 -8.08
C GLN A 38 -17.46 6.32 -6.91
N PRO A 39 -17.16 6.97 -5.77
CA PRO A 39 -18.10 7.08 -4.67
C PRO A 39 -19.41 7.76 -5.07
N ASP A 40 -20.55 7.30 -4.55
CA ASP A 40 -21.88 7.86 -4.84
C ASP A 40 -21.99 9.35 -4.50
N SER A 41 -21.24 9.78 -3.48
CA SER A 41 -21.19 11.16 -3.02
C SER A 41 -20.17 12.02 -3.78
N TYR A 42 -19.50 11.48 -4.80
CA TYR A 42 -18.53 12.23 -5.60
C TYR A 42 -19.22 13.37 -6.34
N SER A 43 -18.88 14.59 -5.97
CA SER A 43 -19.36 15.81 -6.60
C SER A 43 -18.36 16.94 -6.34
N LYS A 44 -18.41 17.99 -7.15
CA LYS A 44 -17.62 19.20 -6.92
C LYS A 44 -17.84 19.75 -5.50
N GLU A 45 -19.09 19.78 -5.04
CA GLU A 45 -19.43 20.28 -3.71
C GLU A 45 -18.79 19.43 -2.59
N THR A 46 -18.79 18.10 -2.73
CA THR A 46 -18.15 17.20 -1.78
C THR A 46 -16.63 17.43 -1.73
N VAL A 47 -15.99 17.55 -2.89
CA VAL A 47 -14.55 17.84 -2.98
C VAL A 47 -14.23 19.20 -2.36
N ASP A 48 -15.00 20.24 -2.65
CA ASP A 48 -14.81 21.58 -2.08
C ASP A 48 -14.92 21.56 -0.54
N LYS A 49 -15.86 20.79 0.03
CA LYS A 49 -16.00 20.60 1.48
C LYS A 49 -14.79 19.91 2.10
N ILE A 50 -14.29 18.84 1.47
CA ILE A 50 -13.09 18.10 1.91
C ILE A 50 -11.87 19.03 1.89
N MET A 51 -11.69 19.77 0.79
CA MET A 51 -10.59 20.73 0.66
C MET A 51 -10.66 21.82 1.73
N ALA A 52 -11.83 22.43 1.96
CA ALA A 52 -12.00 23.45 2.99
C ALA A 52 -11.66 22.92 4.40
N HIS A 53 -12.01 21.68 4.71
CA HIS A 53 -11.67 21.05 5.98
C HIS A 53 -10.16 20.87 6.13
N TYR A 54 -9.49 20.24 5.16
CA TYR A 54 -8.06 19.96 5.26
C TYR A 54 -7.17 21.20 5.10
N THR A 55 -7.62 22.24 4.37
CA THR A 55 -6.92 23.54 4.36
C THR A 55 -6.91 24.16 5.76
N LYS A 56 -8.05 24.16 6.46
CA LYS A 56 -8.12 24.68 7.84
C LYS A 56 -7.21 23.90 8.80
N ASP A 57 -7.22 22.57 8.70
CA ASP A 57 -6.37 21.73 9.54
C ASP A 57 -4.88 21.96 9.23
N ALA A 58 -4.53 22.09 7.95
CA ALA A 58 -3.19 22.41 7.53
C ALA A 58 -2.73 23.78 8.07
N ASP A 59 -3.57 24.82 8.03
CA ASP A 59 -3.22 26.13 8.58
C ASP A 59 -2.94 26.06 10.09
N ALA A 60 -3.77 25.34 10.84
CA ALA A 60 -3.57 25.15 12.28
C ALA A 60 -2.29 24.38 12.60
N ILE A 61 -1.99 23.32 11.84
CA ILE A 61 -0.78 22.52 11.99
C ILE A 61 0.46 23.35 11.61
N ASN A 62 0.40 24.12 10.53
CA ASN A 62 1.51 24.92 10.05
C ASN A 62 1.78 26.17 10.91
N ALA A 63 0.83 26.59 11.76
CA ALA A 63 1.04 27.71 12.68
C ALA A 63 2.16 27.47 13.70
N THR A 64 2.49 26.21 14.01
CA THR A 64 3.53 25.83 14.97
C THR A 64 4.74 25.16 14.34
N ARG A 65 4.69 24.82 13.05
CA ARG A 65 5.80 24.17 12.33
C ARG A 65 6.65 25.21 11.62
N SER A 66 7.95 25.25 11.95
CA SER A 66 8.89 26.04 11.16
C SER A 66 8.98 25.46 9.75
N ARG A 67 8.95 26.35 8.76
CA ARG A 67 9.23 26.03 7.35
C ARG A 67 10.61 26.50 6.91
N GLU A 68 11.42 26.99 7.85
CA GLU A 68 12.79 27.42 7.56
C GLU A 68 13.60 26.24 7.03
N ASN A 69 14.40 26.48 5.99
CA ASN A 69 15.36 25.54 5.40
C ASN A 69 14.74 24.27 4.77
N PHE A 70 13.43 24.25 4.46
CA PHE A 70 12.84 23.11 3.73
C PHE A 70 13.55 22.81 2.41
N GLU A 71 14.06 23.85 1.74
CA GLU A 71 14.80 23.75 0.48
C GLU A 71 16.20 23.10 0.66
N ASP A 72 16.73 23.08 1.88
CA ASP A 72 18.05 22.50 2.20
C ASP A 72 17.96 21.04 2.68
N ILE A 73 16.74 20.49 2.76
CA ILE A 73 16.51 19.12 3.24
C ILE A 73 16.51 18.14 2.06
N ASN A 74 17.38 17.13 2.15
CA ASN A 74 17.31 15.95 1.29
C ASN A 74 16.57 14.83 2.02
N VAL A 75 15.54 14.26 1.39
CA VAL A 75 14.81 13.10 1.90
C VAL A 75 15.26 11.86 1.13
N ILE A 76 15.76 10.87 1.86
CA ILE A 76 16.12 9.55 1.31
C ILE A 76 15.19 8.52 1.94
N THR A 77 14.52 7.75 1.10
CA THR A 77 13.67 6.65 1.55
C THR A 77 14.25 5.33 1.08
N ILE A 78 14.31 4.35 2.00
CA ILE A 78 14.82 3.01 1.72
C ILE A 78 13.66 2.03 1.87
N LEU A 79 13.21 1.47 0.74
CA LEU A 79 12.25 0.38 0.71
C LEU A 79 13.02 -0.94 0.70
N SER A 80 13.17 -1.57 1.86
CA SER A 80 13.88 -2.83 1.98
C SER A 80 12.98 -3.99 1.58
N GLU A 81 13.30 -4.64 0.47
CA GLU A 81 12.55 -5.77 -0.09
C GLU A 81 12.30 -6.86 0.98
N SER A 82 11.05 -7.30 1.10
CA SER A 82 10.61 -8.38 1.99
C SER A 82 10.99 -8.23 3.48
N MET A 83 11.33 -7.02 3.93
CA MET A 83 11.74 -6.75 5.31
C MET A 83 10.56 -6.87 6.27
N SER A 84 10.65 -7.81 7.21
CA SER A 84 9.70 -7.97 8.31
C SER A 84 10.45 -8.47 9.54
N ASP A 85 9.97 -8.10 10.72
CA ASP A 85 10.53 -8.55 11.98
C ASP A 85 10.01 -9.95 12.32
N PRO A 86 10.86 -11.00 12.24
CA PRO A 86 10.40 -12.36 12.43
C PRO A 86 10.00 -12.65 13.87
N SER A 87 10.39 -11.84 14.87
CA SER A 87 9.91 -12.05 16.24
C SER A 87 8.40 -11.84 16.40
N ASN A 88 7.73 -11.26 15.39
CA ASN A 88 6.27 -11.11 15.35
C ASN A 88 5.53 -12.36 14.87
N LEU A 89 6.25 -13.41 14.47
CA LEU A 89 5.65 -14.65 14.00
C LEU A 89 5.65 -15.71 15.11
N ASP A 90 4.53 -16.41 15.25
CA ASP A 90 4.42 -17.54 16.16
C ASP A 90 5.01 -18.82 15.55
N GLY A 91 5.48 -19.73 16.40
CA GLY A 91 5.82 -21.10 16.01
C GLY A 91 7.31 -21.43 15.87
N PHE A 92 8.21 -20.52 16.26
CA PHE A 92 9.64 -20.80 16.36
C PHE A 92 10.30 -20.06 17.53
N ILE A 93 11.50 -20.51 17.89
CA ILE A 93 12.33 -19.90 18.93
C ILE A 93 13.52 -19.25 18.23
N LEU A 94 13.69 -17.95 18.44
CA LEU A 94 14.85 -17.21 17.97
C LEU A 94 15.99 -17.36 18.99
N ALA A 95 17.20 -17.58 18.50
CA ALA A 95 18.39 -17.68 19.36
C ALA A 95 18.81 -16.31 19.91
N GLU A 96 18.57 -15.25 19.12
CA GLU A 96 18.95 -13.86 19.41
C GLU A 96 17.85 -12.92 18.91
N GLU A 97 17.81 -11.71 19.45
CA GLU A 97 16.83 -10.69 19.07
C GLU A 97 17.19 -10.10 17.68
N PRO A 98 16.33 -10.28 16.66
CA PRO A 98 16.59 -9.74 15.33
C PRO A 98 16.31 -8.23 15.31
N LEU A 99 17.00 -7.52 14.43
CA LEU A 99 16.71 -6.12 14.10
C LEU A 99 16.77 -5.14 15.29
N GLU A 100 17.56 -5.43 16.32
CA GLU A 100 17.67 -4.61 17.54
C GLU A 100 17.88 -3.11 17.23
N TYR A 101 18.77 -2.78 16.28
CA TYR A 101 18.99 -1.40 15.85
C TYR A 101 17.74 -0.73 15.27
N LEU A 102 16.89 -1.45 14.55
CA LEU A 102 15.66 -0.88 13.97
C LEU A 102 14.57 -0.68 15.02
N LYS A 103 14.60 -1.46 16.10
CA LYS A 103 13.66 -1.35 17.23
C LYS A 103 14.05 -0.27 18.22
N ASP A 104 15.35 0.01 18.38
CA ASP A 104 15.83 1.07 19.25
C ASP A 104 15.38 2.45 18.74
N SER A 105 14.76 3.26 19.61
CA SER A 105 14.32 4.62 19.29
C SER A 105 15.26 5.70 19.81
N SER A 106 16.38 5.34 20.44
CA SER A 106 17.28 6.29 21.12
C SER A 106 17.86 7.36 20.19
N ASP A 107 18.13 7.02 18.93
CA ASP A 107 18.68 7.89 17.89
C ASP A 107 17.67 8.23 16.78
N LYS A 108 16.38 7.89 16.95
CA LYS A 108 15.34 8.02 15.91
C LYS A 108 14.21 8.94 16.36
N VAL A 109 13.62 9.65 15.40
CA VAL A 109 12.43 10.49 15.65
C VAL A 109 11.18 9.62 15.88
N ALA A 110 11.07 8.51 15.15
CA ALA A 110 9.97 7.58 15.26
C ALA A 110 10.41 6.17 14.88
N VAL A 111 9.81 5.19 15.53
CA VAL A 111 9.92 3.75 15.23
C VAL A 111 8.51 3.18 15.26
N GLY A 112 8.20 2.27 14.35
CA GLY A 112 6.87 1.67 14.27
C GLY A 112 6.77 0.59 13.20
N SER A 113 5.55 0.15 12.95
CA SER A 113 5.22 -0.86 11.95
C SER A 113 4.30 -0.26 10.89
N ILE A 114 4.44 -0.74 9.65
CA ILE A 114 3.57 -0.41 8.53
C ILE A 114 2.75 -1.62 8.13
N ILE A 115 1.52 -1.40 7.68
CA ILE A 115 0.70 -2.45 7.07
C ILE A 115 1.06 -2.47 5.58
N SER A 116 1.60 -3.59 5.10
CA SER A 116 1.86 -3.77 3.68
C SER A 116 0.55 -4.06 2.93
N PRO A 117 0.27 -3.42 1.78
CA PRO A 117 -0.90 -3.72 0.96
C PRO A 117 -0.80 -5.10 0.29
N THR A 118 0.38 -5.71 0.27
CA THR A 118 0.67 -6.97 -0.42
C THR A 118 1.47 -7.92 0.46
N TYR A 119 1.42 -9.22 0.14
CA TYR A 119 2.17 -10.29 0.80
C TYR A 119 2.95 -11.10 -0.24
N GLY A 120 4.23 -11.39 0.06
CA GLY A 120 5.06 -12.28 -0.77
C GLY A 120 5.46 -11.72 -2.14
N GLY A 121 5.26 -10.43 -2.40
CA GLY A 121 5.62 -9.77 -3.66
C GLY A 121 4.84 -8.48 -3.89
N GLN A 122 4.80 -8.02 -5.16
CA GLN A 122 4.14 -6.78 -5.56
C GLN A 122 4.69 -5.51 -4.86
N THR A 123 6.00 -5.47 -4.58
CA THR A 123 6.70 -4.30 -4.02
C THR A 123 6.34 -2.96 -4.69
N PRO A 124 6.13 -2.89 -6.03
CA PRO A 124 5.69 -1.64 -6.66
C PRO A 124 4.37 -1.06 -6.12
N ASN A 125 3.47 -1.87 -5.55
CA ASN A 125 2.23 -1.38 -4.94
C ASN A 125 2.50 -0.68 -3.61
N THR A 126 3.42 -1.21 -2.79
CA THR A 126 3.88 -0.55 -1.56
C THR A 126 4.64 0.74 -1.87
N GLU A 127 5.47 0.73 -2.92
CA GLU A 127 6.15 1.92 -3.42
C GLU A 127 5.14 3.01 -3.88
N TYR A 128 4.07 2.60 -4.57
CA TYR A 128 2.99 3.49 -4.97
C TYR A 128 2.33 4.17 -3.75
N GLU A 129 1.96 3.41 -2.73
CA GLU A 129 1.36 4.00 -1.51
C GLU A 129 2.32 4.97 -0.81
N LEU A 130 3.60 4.60 -0.72
CA LEU A 130 4.64 5.42 -0.10
C LEU A 130 4.84 6.77 -0.79
N ILE A 131 4.91 6.78 -2.13
CA ILE A 131 5.22 8.00 -2.89
C ILE A 131 3.99 8.89 -3.08
N THR A 132 2.81 8.29 -3.27
CA THR A 132 1.58 9.05 -3.57
C THR A 132 0.76 9.40 -2.34
N GLY A 133 0.94 8.66 -1.24
CA GLY A 133 0.05 8.71 -0.07
C GLY A 133 -1.35 8.15 -0.35
N MET A 134 -1.60 7.55 -1.52
CA MET A 134 -2.87 6.94 -1.88
C MET A 134 -2.86 5.46 -1.56
N SER A 135 -3.91 4.95 -0.92
CA SER A 135 -4.00 3.51 -0.67
C SER A 135 -4.27 2.71 -1.95
N TYR A 136 -3.49 1.66 -2.14
CA TYR A 136 -3.69 0.62 -3.15
C TYR A 136 -5.03 -0.09 -2.98
N GLY A 137 -5.53 -0.22 -1.74
CA GLY A 137 -6.84 -0.83 -1.47
C GLY A 137 -8.04 -0.06 -2.03
N SER A 138 -7.86 1.21 -2.41
CA SER A 138 -8.87 2.00 -3.11
C SER A 138 -8.91 1.73 -4.61
N LEU A 139 -7.88 1.07 -5.16
CA LEU A 139 -7.83 0.64 -6.55
C LEU A 139 -8.55 -0.70 -6.69
N SER A 140 -9.22 -0.90 -7.82
CA SER A 140 -9.83 -2.18 -8.14
C SER A 140 -8.73 -3.25 -8.24
N PRO A 141 -8.95 -4.45 -7.70
CA PRO A 141 -8.03 -5.56 -7.90
C PRO A 141 -7.91 -5.88 -9.39
N LEU A 142 -6.67 -6.05 -9.85
CA LEU A 142 -6.36 -6.61 -11.18
C LEU A 142 -6.77 -8.09 -11.26
#